data_AF-A0A4S4C204-F1
#
_entry.id   AF-A0A4S4C204-F1
#
_cell.length_a   1.000
_cell.length_b   1.000
_cell.length_c   1.000
_cell.angle_alpha   90.00
_cell.angle_beta   90.00
_cell.angle_gamma   90.00
#
_symmetry.space_group_name_H-M   'P 1'
#
loop_
_entity.id
_entity.type
_entity.pdbx_description
1 polymer ?
#
loop_
_entity_poly.entity_id
_entity_poly.type
_entity_poly.pdbx_seq_one_letter_code
_entity_poly.pdbx_strand_id
1 'polypeptide(L)' 'MVHVAKKEALILIQFQKAFQTEEACHEHLYKIKWPDGFCCPRCSGRKAYEVTTRRRPLYECVQCGH' A
#
# COMPACT_ATOMS: atom_id res chain seq x y z
N MET A 1 -19.10 7.20 -6.76
CA MET A 1 -18.27 7.53 -7.93
C MET A 1 -16.83 7.29 -7.52
N VAL A 2 -16.35 6.05 -7.71
CA VAL A 2 -14.97 5.70 -7.39
C VAL A 2 -14.12 6.36 -8.46
N HIS A 3 -13.36 7.39 -8.07
CA HIS A 3 -12.46 8.09 -8.96
C HIS A 3 -11.37 7.09 -9.37
N VAL A 4 -11.51 6.50 -10.56
CA VAL A 4 -10.44 5.74 -11.18
C VAL A 4 -9.30 6.72 -11.41
N ALA A 5 -8.23 6.57 -10.63
CA ALA A 5 -6.99 7.29 -10.82
C ALA A 5 -6.51 7.06 -12.26
N LYS A 6 -6.52 8.12 -13.09
CA LYS A 6 -5.89 8.11 -14.41
C LYS A 6 -4.40 7.87 -14.21
N LYS A 7 -3.95 6.63 -14.45
CA LYS A 7 -2.55 6.25 -14.39
C LYS A 7 -1.92 6.62 -15.73
N GLU A 8 -1.25 7.76 -15.77
CA GLU A 8 -0.51 8.20 -16.96
C GLU A 8 0.57 7.16 -17.31
N ALA A 9 0.75 6.93 -18.62
CA ALA A 9 1.70 5.95 -19.11
C ALA A 9 3.13 6.39 -18.75
N LEU A 10 3.64 5.91 -17.62
CA LEU A 10 5.05 6.00 -17.29
C LEU A 10 5.83 5.21 -18.34
N ILE A 11 6.68 5.91 -19.09
CA ILE A 11 7.72 5.31 -19.92
C ILE A 11 8.57 4.39 -19.02
N LEU A 12 8.93 3.20 -19.52
CA LEU A 12 9.58 2.12 -18.74
C LEU A 12 10.74 2.60 -17.85
N ILE A 13 11.54 3.55 -18.34
CA ILE A 13 12.69 4.13 -17.62
C ILE A 13 12.25 4.92 -16.37
N GLN A 14 11.15 5.67 -16.45
CA GLN A 14 10.59 6.42 -15.33
C GLN A 14 10.00 5.47 -14.28
N PHE A 15 9.36 4.38 -14.73
CA PHE A 15 8.87 3.32 -13.84
C PHE A 15 10.03 2.66 -13.08
N GLN A 16 11.11 2.28 -13.78
CA GLN A 16 12.29 1.71 -13.14
C GLN A 16 12.93 2.66 -12.14
N LYS A 17 13.04 3.95 -12.44
CA LYS A 17 13.55 4.95 -11.48
C LYS A 17 12.65 5.12 -10.24
N ALA A 18 11.33 5.18 -10.43
CA ALA A 18 10.40 5.40 -9.33
C ALA A 18 10.25 4.17 -8.41
N PHE A 19 10.47 2.96 -8.96
CA PHE A 19 10.33 1.68 -8.25
C PHE A 19 11.66 0.92 -8.13
N GLN A 20 12.76 1.67 -8.00
CA GLN A 20 14.12 1.14 -7.98
C GLN A 20 14.39 0.24 -6.76
N THR A 21 13.66 0.44 -5.66
CA THR A 21 13.74 -0.39 -4.45
C THR A 21 12.39 -1.00 -4.12
N GLU A 22 12.41 -2.15 -3.46
CA GLU A 22 11.19 -2.79 -2.97
C GLU A 22 10.46 -1.95 -1.92
N GLU A 23 11.19 -1.18 -1.12
CA GLU A 23 10.62 -0.27 -0.12
C GLU A 23 9.81 0.84 -0.80
N ALA A 24 10.36 1.47 -1.85
CA ALA A 24 9.67 2.51 -2.61
C ALA A 24 8.42 1.95 -3.32
N CYS A 25 8.53 0.74 -3.88
CA CYS A 25 7.40 0.04 -4.46
C CYS A 25 6.33 -0.28 -3.41
N HIS A 26 6.73 -0.77 -2.25
CA HIS A 26 5.83 -1.06 -1.15
C HIS A 26 5.10 0.19 -0.64
N GLU A 27 5.81 1.30 -0.40
CA GLU A 27 5.20 2.55 0.05
C GLU A 27 4.19 3.09 -0.97
N HIS A 28 4.53 3.02 -2.26
CA HIS A 28 3.62 3.42 -3.31
C HIS A 28 2.37 2.54 -3.38
N LEU A 29 2.53 1.22 -3.28
CA LEU A 29 1.41 0.28 -3.22
C LEU A 29 0.54 0.50 -1.98
N TYR A 30 1.16 0.81 -0.83
CA TYR A 30 0.46 1.15 0.40
C TYR A 30 -0.41 2.39 0.22
N LYS A 31 0.14 3.47 -0.35
CA LYS A 31 -0.60 4.71 -0.65
C LYS A 31 -1.74 4.51 -1.64
N ILE A 32 -1.56 3.66 -2.66
CA ILE A 32 -2.64 3.31 -3.60
C ILE A 32 -3.74 2.51 -2.90
N LYS A 33 -3.35 1.51 -2.09
CA LYS A 33 -4.29 0.64 -1.38
C LYS A 33 -5.11 1.41 -0.34
N TRP A 34 -4.47 2.37 0.32
CA TRP A 34 -4.97 3.09 1.47
C TRP A 34 -4.59 4.57 1.38
N PRO A 35 -5.33 5.38 0.57
CA PRO A 35 -4.99 6.78 0.35
C PRO A 35 -5.08 7.63 1.63
N ASP A 36 -5.99 7.29 2.53
CA ASP A 36 -6.20 7.96 3.82
C ASP A 36 -5.51 7.24 4.99
N GLY A 37 -4.57 6.34 4.69
CA GLY A 37 -3.92 5.46 5.68
C GLY A 37 -4.67 4.14 5.89
N PHE A 38 -4.05 3.22 6.64
CA PHE A 38 -4.53 1.85 6.81
C PHE A 38 -6.01 1.82 7.20
N CYS A 39 -6.79 1.07 6.42
CA CYS A 39 -8.19 0.79 6.72
C CYS A 39 -8.44 -0.70 6.52
N CYS A 40 -8.80 -1.39 7.60
CA CYS A 40 -9.10 -2.82 7.54
C CYS A 40 -10.34 -3.05 6.67
N PRO A 41 -10.27 -3.90 5.63
CA PRO A 41 -11.41 -4.16 4.76
C PRO A 41 -12.56 -4.91 5.46
N ARG A 42 -12.31 -5.54 6.61
CA ARG A 42 -13.30 -6.33 7.36
C ARG A 42 -14.09 -5.49 8.38
N CYS A 43 -13.41 -4.64 9.14
CA CYS A 43 -14.02 -3.89 10.26
C CYS A 43 -13.86 -2.37 10.16
N SER A 44 -13.22 -1.87 9.10
CA SER A 44 -12.90 -0.44 8.92
C SER A 44 -11.99 0.15 10.02
N GLY A 45 -11.31 -0.71 10.77
CA GLY A 45 -10.33 -0.28 11.77
C GLY A 45 -9.14 0.42 11.15
N ARG A 46 -8.66 1.48 11.82
CA ARG A 46 -7.57 2.34 11.34
C ARG A 46 -6.20 2.04 11.94
N LYS A 47 -6.12 0.98 12.76
CA LYS A 47 -4.88 0.56 13.42
C LYS A 47 -4.52 -0.85 12.97
N ALA A 48 -3.25 -1.04 12.63
CA ALA A 48 -2.66 -2.32 12.35
C ALA A 48 -1.32 -2.47 13.08
N TYR A 49 -0.98 -3.72 13.40
CA TYR A 49 0.39 -4.12 13.68
C TYR A 49 1.11 -4.33 12.35
N GLU A 50 2.31 -3.76 12.24
CA GLU A 50 3.18 -4.01 11.10
C GLU A 50 4.11 -5.18 11.42
N VAL A 51 4.00 -6.26 10.65
CA VAL A 51 4.85 -7.44 10.77
C VAL A 51 5.97 -7.35 9.74
N THR A 52 7.17 -7.01 10.21
CA THR A 52 8.37 -6.78 9.38
C THR A 52 9.28 -8.01 9.27
N THR A 53 8.86 -9.17 9.78
CA THR A 53 9.65 -10.42 9.74
C THR A 53 9.80 -11.00 8.34
N ARG A 54 9.06 -10.47 7.35
CA ARG A 54 9.16 -10.85 5.94
C ARG A 54 9.64 -9.68 5.09
N ARG A 55 10.14 -9.99 3.90
CA ARG A 55 10.59 -9.03 2.89
C ARG A 55 9.55 -7.95 2.54
N ARG A 56 8.25 -8.27 2.68
CA ARG A 56 7.14 -7.30 2.55
C ARG A 56 6.40 -7.20 3.89
N PRO A 57 6.19 -5.99 4.41
CA PRO A 57 5.39 -5.78 5.61
C PRO A 57 3.98 -6.36 5.45
N LEU A 58 3.51 -7.05 6.48
CA LEU A 58 2.11 -7.41 6.61
C LEU A 58 1.45 -6.47 7.62
N TYR A 59 0.19 -6.13 7.37
CA TYR A 59 -0.60 -5.28 8.24
C TYR A 59 -1.73 -6.12 8.84
N GLU A 60 -1.63 -6.39 10.14
CA GLU A 60 -2.65 -7.13 10.89
C GLU A 60 -3.52 -6.16 11.68
N CYS A 61 -4.82 -6.16 11.45
CA CYS A 61 -5.75 -5.25 12.11
C CYS A 61 -5.81 -5.51 13.61
N VAL A 62 -5.59 -4.47 14.41
CA VAL A 62 -5.66 -4.54 15.89
C VAL A 62 -7.06 -4.94 16.38
N GLN A 63 -8.12 -4.60 15.64
CA GLN A 63 -9.50 -4.83 16.07
C GLN A 63 -10.03 -6.23 15.73
N CYS A 64 -9.57 -6.86 14.65
CA CYS A 64 -10.14 -8.12 14.18
C CYS A 64 -9.13 -9.19 13.78
N GLY A 65 -7.82 -8.91 13.90
CA GLY A 65 -6.74 -9.85 13.57
C GLY A 65 -6.69 -10.22 12.08
N HIS A 66 -7.25 -9.39 11.21
CA HIS A 66 -7.25 -9.59 9.75
C HIS A 66 -6.08 -8.89 9.07
#